data_AF-A0AA95HR21-F1
#
_entry.id   AF-A0AA95HR21-F1
#
_cell.length_a   1.000
_cell.length_b   1.000
_cell.length_c   1.000
_cell.angle_alpha   90.00
_cell.angle_beta   90.00
_cell.angle_gamma   90.00
#
_symmetry.space_group_name_H-M   'P 1'
#
loop_
_entity.id
_entity.type
_entity.pdbx_description
1 polymer ?
#
loop_
_entity_poly.entity_id
_entity_poly.type
_entity_poly.pdbx_seq_one_letter_code
_entity_poly.pdbx_strand_id
1 'polypeptide(L)' 'MEPKQPGSNSLPDFKEMTDRVHANPGTGPQLVIKTSLDPSEVTEENPYVQSDQPTDPEEFRNYFKE' A
#
# COMPACT_ATOMS: atom_id res chain seq x y z
N MET A 1 24.32 5.04 -23.31
CA MET A 1 25.36 5.02 -22.26
C MET A 1 24.83 4.17 -21.12
N GLU A 2 25.63 3.28 -20.56
CA GLU A 2 25.23 2.51 -19.38
C GLU A 2 25.14 3.43 -18.15
N PRO A 3 24.16 3.19 -17.26
CA PRO A 3 24.03 3.95 -16.02
C PRO A 3 25.24 3.66 -15.12
N LYS A 4 25.93 4.70 -14.68
CA LYS A 4 26.97 4.57 -13.64
C LYS A 4 26.27 4.16 -12.35
N GLN A 5 26.72 3.06 -11.74
CA GLN A 5 26.27 2.63 -10.41
C GLN A 5 27.31 3.03 -9.36
N PRO A 6 27.24 4.25 -8.79
CA PRO A 6 28.18 4.71 -7.77
C PRO A 6 27.96 4.07 -6.38
N GLY A 7 26.99 3.17 -6.23
CA GLY A 7 26.63 2.51 -4.98
C GLY A 7 27.47 1.26 -4.66
N SER A 8 27.16 0.58 -3.55
CA SER A 8 27.82 -0.68 -3.16
C SER A 8 27.36 -1.84 -4.06
N ASN A 9 28.30 -2.67 -4.52
CA ASN A 9 28.02 -3.90 -5.27
C ASN A 9 27.20 -4.94 -4.47
N SER A 10 27.12 -4.77 -3.14
CA SER A 10 26.38 -5.67 -2.25
C SER A 10 24.92 -5.26 -2.06
N LEU A 11 24.50 -4.11 -2.58
CA LEU A 11 23.14 -3.60 -2.47
C LEU A 11 22.43 -3.72 -3.83
N PRO A 12 21.11 -3.98 -3.84
CA PRO A 12 20.33 -3.97 -5.07
C PRO A 12 20.39 -2.61 -5.74
N ASP A 13 20.17 -2.56 -7.05
CA ASP A 13 20.04 -1.30 -7.79
C ASP A 13 18.65 -0.65 -7.63
N PHE A 14 17.75 -1.31 -6.89
CA PHE A 14 16.38 -0.90 -6.59
C PHE A 14 15.52 -0.64 -7.83
N LYS A 15 15.88 -1.25 -8.95
CA LYS A 15 15.18 -1.09 -10.22
C LYS A 15 13.88 -1.88 -10.24
N GLU A 16 13.89 -3.10 -9.72
CA GLU A 16 12.72 -3.97 -9.69
C GLU A 16 12.00 -3.87 -8.33
N MET A 17 10.70 -4.17 -8.31
CA MET A 17 9.90 -4.12 -7.07
C MET A 17 10.44 -5.09 -6.00
N THR A 18 10.94 -6.25 -6.43
CA THR A 18 11.50 -7.29 -5.55
C THR A 18 12.78 -6.87 -4.84
N ASP A 19 13.45 -5.83 -5.32
CA ASP A 19 14.66 -5.29 -4.70
C ASP A 19 14.34 -4.47 -3.44
N ARG A 20 13.06 -4.16 -3.21
CA ARG A 20 12.58 -3.37 -2.09
C ARG A 20 12.16 -4.30 -0.95
N VAL A 21 12.52 -3.91 0.27
CA VAL A 21 12.03 -4.57 1.48
C VAL A 21 10.64 -4.03 1.80
N HIS A 22 9.61 -4.89 1.72
CA HIS A 22 8.27 -4.59 2.20
C HIS A 22 8.10 -5.19 3.59
N ALA A 23 7.90 -4.34 4.61
CA ALA A 23 7.63 -4.81 5.97
C ALA A 23 6.15 -5.23 6.07
N ASN A 24 5.91 -6.41 6.64
CA ASN A 24 4.56 -6.81 7.00
C ASN A 24 4.06 -6.03 8.22
N PRO A 25 2.73 -5.81 8.36
CA PRO A 25 2.16 -5.25 9.56
C PRO A 25 2.55 -6.06 10.80
N GLY A 26 2.81 -5.38 11.93
CA GLY A 26 3.07 -6.04 13.20
C GLY A 26 1.82 -6.74 13.74
N THR A 27 2.01 -7.87 14.43
CA THR A 27 0.92 -8.68 15.03
C THR A 27 0.45 -8.16 16.40
N GLY A 28 0.91 -6.98 16.82
CA GLY A 28 0.56 -6.38 18.11
C GLY A 28 -0.82 -5.71 18.11
N PRO A 29 -1.32 -5.31 19.29
CA PRO A 29 -2.57 -4.55 19.39
C PRO A 29 -2.45 -3.21 18.66
N GLN A 30 -3.51 -2.81 17.97
CA GLN A 30 -3.61 -1.54 17.26
C GLN A 30 -4.69 -0.66 17.93
N LEU A 31 -4.43 0.64 18.04
CA LEU A 31 -5.41 1.62 18.53
C LEU A 31 -5.85 2.48 17.34
N VAL A 32 -7.10 2.37 16.95
CA VAL A 32 -7.71 3.14 15.85
C VAL A 32 -8.76 4.08 16.43
N ILE A 33 -8.54 5.39 16.29
CA ILE A 33 -9.49 6.43 16.75
C ILE A 33 -10.13 7.05 15.52
N LYS A 34 -11.46 6.94 15.42
CA LYS A 34 -12.25 7.51 14.31
C LYS A 34 -13.11 8.68 14.79
N THR A 35 -13.36 9.63 13.91
CA THR A 35 -14.21 10.81 14.15
C THR A 35 -15.48 10.76 13.31
N SER A 36 -16.45 11.62 13.62
CA SER A 36 -17.67 11.77 12.80
C SER A 36 -17.41 12.41 11.43
N LEU A 37 -16.22 12.95 11.19
CA LEU A 37 -15.80 13.50 9.91
C LEU A 37 -15.06 12.46 9.04
N ASP A 38 -14.72 11.31 9.61
CA ASP A 38 -14.03 10.27 8.86
C ASP A 38 -15.04 9.53 7.95
N PRO A 39 -14.62 9.12 6.75
CA PRO A 39 -15.46 8.32 5.86
C PRO A 39 -15.96 7.05 6.55
N SER A 40 -17.23 6.70 6.32
CA SER A 40 -17.83 5.51 6.92
C SER A 40 -17.34 4.23 6.24
N GLU A 41 -17.07 4.33 4.94
CA GLU A 41 -16.64 3.23 4.09
C GLU A 41 -15.29 3.52 3.45
N VAL A 42 -14.45 2.49 3.32
CA VAL A 42 -13.11 2.61 2.69
C VAL A 42 -13.17 2.93 1.20
N THR A 43 -14.37 2.87 0.61
CA THR A 43 -14.62 3.23 -0.79
C THR A 43 -14.98 4.70 -0.98
N GLU A 44 -15.29 5.41 0.10
CA GLU A 44 -15.58 6.84 0.07
C GLU A 44 -14.28 7.63 0.13
N GLU A 45 -14.12 8.60 -0.78
CA GLU A 45 -12.96 9.51 -0.84
C GLU A 45 -11.59 8.83 -1.01
N ASN A 46 -11.58 7.53 -1.32
CA ASN A 46 -10.36 6.77 -1.49
C ASN A 46 -9.82 6.92 -2.92
N PRO A 47 -8.63 7.49 -3.12
CA PRO A 47 -8.08 7.76 -4.45
C PRO A 47 -7.75 6.48 -5.24
N TYR A 48 -7.70 5.32 -4.57
CA TYR A 48 -7.47 4.02 -5.20
C TYR A 48 -8.75 3.36 -5.69
N VAL A 49 -9.93 3.87 -5.30
CA VAL A 49 -11.20 3.45 -5.89
C VAL A 49 -11.38 4.18 -7.20
N GLN A 50 -11.10 3.47 -8.30
CA GLN A 50 -11.39 3.99 -9.64
C GLN A 50 -12.91 4.17 -9.77
N SER A 51 -13.34 5.40 -10.04
CA SER A 51 -14.74 5.83 -10.14
C SER A 51 -15.58 4.99 -11.11
N ASP A 52 -14.92 4.24 -12.00
CA ASP A 52 -15.55 3.68 -13.19
C ASP A 52 -15.71 2.14 -13.13
N GLN A 53 -14.85 1.40 -12.41
CA GLN A 53 -14.93 -0.05 -12.23
C GLN A 53 -13.99 -0.52 -11.09
N PRO A 54 -14.48 -0.82 -9.88
CA PRO A 54 -13.72 -1.67 -8.97
C PRO A 54 -13.69 -3.09 -9.56
N THR A 55 -12.50 -3.62 -9.84
CA THR A 55 -12.35 -4.99 -10.41
C THR A 55 -13.00 -6.04 -9.51
N ASP A 56 -12.99 -5.79 -8.19
CA ASP A 56 -13.82 -6.45 -7.19
C ASP A 56 -13.99 -5.53 -5.94
N PRO A 57 -15.15 -4.88 -5.74
CA PRO A 57 -15.37 -4.02 -4.58
C PRO A 57 -15.46 -4.78 -3.26
N GLU A 58 -15.78 -6.08 -3.26
CA GLU A 58 -15.76 -6.88 -2.03
C GLU A 58 -14.35 -7.24 -1.62
N GLU A 59 -13.49 -7.68 -2.55
CA GLU A 59 -12.07 -7.94 -2.28
C GLU A 59 -11.38 -6.68 -1.77
N PHE A 60 -11.63 -5.53 -2.41
CA PHE A 60 -11.11 -4.25 -1.96
C PHE A 60 -11.54 -3.94 -0.52
N ARG A 61 -12.84 -4.03 -0.21
CA ARG A 61 -13.32 -3.83 1.16
C ARG A 61 -12.70 -4.81 2.14
N ASN A 62 -12.56 -6.08 1.75
CA ASN A 62 -12.01 -7.14 2.60
C ASN A 62 -10.52 -6.93 2.89
N TYR A 63 -9.75 -6.35 1.96
CA TYR A 63 -8.36 -5.99 2.21
C TYR A 63 -8.21 -4.96 3.35
N PHE A 64 -9.15 -4.03 3.47
CA PHE A 64 -9.15 -3.02 4.53
C PHE A 64 -9.99 -3.39 5.76
N LYS A 65 -10.64 -4.57 5.77
CA LYS A 65 -11.29 -5.10 6.97
C LYS A 65 -10.21 -5.71 7.88
N GLU A 66 -10.29 -5.39 9.16
CA GLU A 66 -9.49 -6.01 10.22
C GLU A 66 -9.86 -7.48 10.45
#